data_AF-A0A4Q5ZCI9-F1
#
_entry.id   AF-A0A4Q5ZCI9-F1
#
_cell.length_a   1.000
_cell.length_b   1.000
_cell.length_c   1.000
_cell.angle_alpha   90.00
_cell.angle_beta   90.00
_cell.angle_gamma   90.00
#
_symmetry.space_group_name_H-M   'P 1'
#
loop_
_entity.id
_entity.type
_entity.pdbx_description
1 polymer ?
#
loop_
_entity_poly.entity_id
_entity_poly.type
_entity_poly.pdbx_seq_one_letter_code
_entity_poly.pdbx_strand_id
1 'polypeptide(L)'
;MERTKLLTFAVAGLLLLNLATIGFLVFSPGGGSHSGRPNGPHGREEPARIIIARLRFDPNQQQAYQKLIEEHRRQGNRLTEQMKQLHQRYYGLLAATTTDLARQTVLSQQIADNQKAQAELNFRHFEQIKA
;
A
#
# COMPACT_ATOMS: atom_id res chain seq x y z
N MET A 1 46.54 11.07 26.57
CA MET A 1 45.67 9.87 26.54
C MET A 1 45.81 9.23 25.16
N GLU A 2 46.30 7.99 25.12
CA GLU A 2 46.64 7.28 23.88
C GLU A 2 45.51 7.34 22.85
N ARG A 3 45.82 7.74 21.61
CA ARG A 3 44.85 7.92 20.51
C ARG A 3 43.98 6.67 20.31
N THR A 4 44.55 5.50 20.58
CA THR A 4 43.88 4.21 20.60
C THR A 4 42.72 4.16 21.59
N LYS A 5 42.88 4.69 22.81
CA LYS A 5 41.79 4.71 23.82
C LYS A 5 40.63 5.60 23.37
N LEU A 6 40.92 6.77 22.79
CA LEU A 6 39.89 7.66 22.24
C LEU A 6 39.13 7.01 21.07
N LEU A 7 39.85 6.36 20.15
CA LEU A 7 39.24 5.60 19.05
C LEU A 7 38.38 4.44 19.57
N THR A 8 38.85 3.70 20.57
CA THR A 8 38.07 2.63 21.20
C THR A 8 36.78 3.16 21.83
N PHE A 9 36.83 4.27 22.56
CA PHE A 9 35.63 4.90 23.12
C PHE A 9 34.68 5.41 22.04
N ALA A 10 35.20 6.01 20.97
CA ALA A 10 34.40 6.49 19.85
C ALA A 10 33.68 5.33 19.13
N VAL A 11 34.38 4.23 18.86
CA VAL A 11 33.81 3.04 18.22
C VAL A 11 32.76 2.38 19.13
N ALA A 12 33.05 2.23 20.42
CA ALA A 12 32.10 1.67 21.38
C ALA A 12 30.83 2.54 21.50
N GLY A 13 30.99 3.86 21.55
CA GLY A 13 29.86 4.80 21.58
C GLY A 13 29.01 4.75 20.31
N LEU A 14 29.65 4.69 19.14
CA LEU A 14 28.96 4.59 17.85
C LEU A 14 28.16 3.28 17.74
N LEU A 15 28.72 2.19 18.26
CA LEU A 15 28.10 0.86 18.25
C LEU A 15 26.88 0.82 19.17
N LEU A 16 26.99 1.40 20.37
CA LEU A 16 25.86 1.55 21.30
C LEU A 16 24.75 2.44 20.72
N LEU A 17 25.11 3.54 20.06
CA LEU A 17 24.13 4.44 19.43
C LEU A 17 23.37 3.73 18.30
N ASN A 18 24.06 2.94 17.47
CA ASN A 18 23.42 2.16 16.42
C ASN A 18 22.47 1.09 17.01
N LEU A 19 22.91 0.36 18.05
CA LEU A 19 22.07 -0.62 18.73
C LEU A 19 20.84 0.03 19.39
N ALA A 20 21.02 1.19 20.02
CA ALA A 20 19.91 1.98 20.58
C ALA A 20 18.93 2.45 19.51
N THR A 21 19.43 2.83 18.32
CA THR A 21 18.59 3.26 17.18
C THR A 21 17.77 2.09 16.63
N ILE A 22 18.41 0.91 16.46
CA ILE A 22 17.73 -0.31 16.02
C ILE A 22 16.71 -0.76 17.08
N GLY A 23 17.11 -0.79 18.35
CA GLY A 23 16.21 -1.11 19.45
C GLY A 23 15.02 -0.15 19.52
N PHE A 24 15.26 1.16 19.37
CA PHE A 24 14.19 2.15 19.29
C PHE A 24 13.28 1.89 18.09
N LEU A 25 13.79 1.58 16.90
CA LEU A 25 12.93 1.28 15.75
C LEU A 25 12.11 -0.01 15.92
N VAL A 26 12.68 -1.04 16.56
CA VAL A 26 12.02 -2.34 16.77
C VAL A 26 11.02 -2.29 17.92
N PHE A 27 11.33 -1.58 19.00
CA PHE A 27 10.49 -1.51 20.21
C PHE A 27 9.65 -0.24 20.32
N SER A 28 9.85 0.77 19.46
CA SER A 28 8.97 1.93 19.41
C SER A 28 7.61 1.50 18.87
N PRO A 29 6.50 1.76 19.60
CA PRO A 29 5.16 1.35 19.19
C PRO A 29 4.65 2.05 17.91
N GLY A 30 5.46 2.88 17.25
CA GLY A 30 5.14 3.56 15.99
C GLY A 30 5.68 2.91 14.71
N GLY A 31 6.45 1.82 14.82
CA GLY A 31 7.17 1.20 13.69
C GLY A 31 6.43 0.09 12.94
N GLY A 32 5.16 -0.18 13.27
CA GLY A 32 4.45 -1.37 12.79
C GLY A 32 3.00 -1.10 12.42
N SER A 33 2.73 -0.22 11.46
CA SER A 33 1.63 -0.40 10.50
C SER A 33 1.62 0.73 9.46
N HIS A 34 1.74 0.36 8.19
CA HIS A 34 1.12 1.13 7.10
C HIS A 34 -0.41 0.86 7.05
N SER A 35 -1.03 0.57 8.19
CA SER A 35 -2.43 0.20 8.33
C SER A 35 -2.97 0.63 9.70
N GLY A 36 -3.38 1.89 9.80
CA GLY A 36 -4.09 2.41 10.98
C GLY A 36 -3.28 3.40 11.81
N ARG A 37 -3.19 4.65 11.34
CA ARG A 37 -2.96 5.77 12.27
C ARG A 37 -4.19 5.88 13.18
N PRO A 38 -4.02 6.07 14.50
CA PRO A 38 -5.13 6.25 15.42
C PRO A 38 -5.86 7.55 15.12
N ASN A 39 -7.18 7.50 15.21
CA ASN A 39 -8.13 8.59 15.19
C ASN A 39 -7.60 9.88 15.85
N GLY A 40 -7.12 10.82 15.05
CA GLY A 40 -7.22 12.24 15.38
C GLY A 40 -8.61 12.74 14.95
N PRO A 41 -9.24 13.71 15.64
CA PRO A 41 -10.58 14.22 15.30
C PRO A 41 -10.73 14.76 13.87
N HIS A 42 -9.61 14.98 13.17
CA HIS A 42 -9.55 15.48 11.79
C HIS A 42 -8.64 14.65 10.87
N GLY A 43 -8.33 13.41 11.25
CA GLY A 43 -7.35 12.57 10.55
C GLY A 43 -8.00 11.65 9.51
N ARG A 44 -8.03 12.11 8.25
CA ARG A 44 -8.58 11.44 7.05
C ARG A 44 -10.10 11.44 7.00
N GLU A 45 -10.64 12.47 6.39
CA GLU A 45 -11.95 12.34 5.75
C GLU A 45 -11.86 11.16 4.78
N GLU A 46 -12.60 10.08 5.05
CA GLU A 46 -12.72 9.01 4.06
C GLU A 46 -13.23 9.61 2.75
N PRO A 47 -12.71 9.22 1.57
CA PRO A 47 -13.17 9.74 0.27
C PRO A 47 -14.70 9.69 0.11
N ALA A 48 -15.34 8.70 0.75
CA ALA A 48 -16.79 8.58 0.84
C ALA A 48 -17.47 9.80 1.48
N ARG A 49 -16.90 10.39 2.55
CA ARG A 49 -17.44 11.58 3.22
C ARG A 49 -17.44 12.79 2.30
N ILE A 50 -16.40 12.95 1.50
CA ILE A 50 -16.30 14.04 0.51
C ILE A 50 -17.43 13.90 -0.51
N ILE A 51 -17.66 12.69 -1.02
CA ILE A 51 -18.71 12.41 -2.01
C ILE A 51 -20.10 12.66 -1.39
N ILE A 52 -20.37 12.12 -0.20
CA ILE A 52 -21.63 12.33 0.53
C ILE A 52 -21.89 13.83 0.76
N ALA A 53 -20.89 14.58 1.22
CA ALA A 53 -21.02 16.00 1.48
C ALA A 53 -21.21 16.82 0.17
N ARG A 54 -20.48 16.47 -0.89
CA ARG A 54 -20.54 17.17 -2.18
C ARG A 54 -21.86 16.96 -2.90
N LEU A 55 -22.37 15.73 -2.88
CA LEU A 55 -23.62 15.35 -3.53
C LEU A 55 -24.84 15.47 -2.61
N ARG A 56 -24.62 15.79 -1.33
CA ARG A 56 -25.65 15.97 -0.30
C ARG A 56 -26.60 14.76 -0.20
N PHE A 57 -26.01 13.56 -0.09
CA PHE A 57 -26.79 12.33 0.00
C PHE A 57 -27.70 12.31 1.22
N ASP A 58 -28.95 11.91 1.01
CA ASP A 58 -29.90 11.60 2.07
C ASP A 58 -29.55 10.27 2.78
N PRO A 59 -30.22 9.91 3.90
CA PRO A 59 -29.90 8.69 4.63
C PRO A 59 -30.04 7.40 3.81
N ASN A 60 -31.01 7.33 2.89
CA ASN A 60 -31.20 6.15 2.04
C ASN A 60 -30.10 6.06 0.98
N GLN A 61 -29.72 7.19 0.37
CA GLN A 61 -28.62 7.29 -0.58
C GLN A 61 -27.27 6.95 0.08
N GLN A 62 -27.04 7.38 1.32
CA GLN A 62 -25.84 7.01 2.08
C GLN A 62 -25.75 5.49 2.32
N GLN A 63 -26.87 4.84 2.66
CA GLN A 63 -26.90 3.39 2.85
C GLN A 63 -26.66 2.64 1.53
N ALA A 64 -27.24 3.09 0.42
CA ALA A 64 -26.99 2.53 -0.90
C ALA A 64 -25.53 2.71 -1.31
N TYR A 65 -24.97 3.89 -1.09
CA TYR A 65 -23.58 4.21 -1.40
C TYR A 65 -22.59 3.36 -0.60
N GLN A 66 -22.88 3.08 0.68
CA GLN A 66 -22.06 2.20 1.50
C GLN A 66 -21.93 0.79 0.88
N LYS A 67 -23.02 0.24 0.32
CA LYS A 67 -22.99 -1.05 -0.38
C LYS A 67 -22.13 -0.99 -1.64
N LEU A 68 -22.21 0.11 -2.40
CA LEU A 68 -21.37 0.32 -3.58
C LEU A 68 -19.88 0.38 -3.22
N ILE A 69 -19.53 1.04 -2.11
CA ILE A 69 -18.16 1.09 -1.59
C ILE A 69 -17.67 -0.31 -1.20
N GLU A 70 -18.47 -1.08 -0.47
CA GLU A 70 -18.10 -2.43 -0.05
C GLU A 70 -17.89 -3.36 -1.24
N GLU A 71 -18.73 -3.26 -2.27
CA GLU A 71 -18.56 -4.01 -3.51
C GLU A 71 -17.29 -3.59 -4.25
N HIS A 72 -17.10 -2.29 -4.48
CA HIS A 72 -15.91 -1.75 -5.15
C HIS A 72 -14.63 -2.16 -4.41
N ARG A 73 -14.60 -2.04 -3.08
CA ARG A 73 -13.46 -2.43 -2.25
C ARG A 73 -13.14 -3.91 -2.37
N ARG A 74 -14.15 -4.79 -2.37
CA ARG A 74 -13.94 -6.24 -2.56
C ARG A 74 -13.33 -6.53 -3.92
N GLN A 75 -13.82 -5.91 -4.99
CA GLN A 75 -13.29 -6.09 -6.35
C GLN A 75 -11.87 -5.50 -6.48
N GLY A 76 -11.66 -4.29 -5.95
CA GLY A 76 -10.36 -3.60 -5.95
C GLY A 76 -9.30 -4.41 -5.22
N ASN A 77 -9.60 -4.92 -4.02
CA ASN A 77 -8.67 -5.77 -3.26
C ASN A 77 -8.25 -7.02 -4.04
N ARG A 78 -9.17 -7.65 -4.79
CA ARG A 78 -8.84 -8.81 -5.64
C ARG A 78 -7.88 -8.41 -6.75
N LEU A 79 -8.12 -7.29 -7.43
CA LEU A 79 -7.24 -6.80 -8.49
C LEU A 79 -5.86 -6.41 -7.94
N THR A 80 -5.78 -5.78 -6.76
CA THR A 80 -4.53 -5.45 -6.08
C THR A 80 -3.72 -6.70 -5.73
N GLU A 81 -4.36 -7.74 -5.17
CA GLU A 81 -3.67 -8.98 -4.84
C GLU A 81 -3.18 -9.71 -6.10
N GLN A 82 -3.99 -9.73 -7.16
CA GLN A 82 -3.57 -10.24 -8.46
C GLN A 82 -2.35 -9.48 -9.01
N MET A 83 -2.35 -8.14 -8.96
CA MET A 83 -1.22 -7.31 -9.39
C MET A 83 0.06 -7.67 -8.64
N LYS A 84 -0.03 -7.83 -7.32
CA LYS A 84 1.10 -8.23 -6.48
C LYS A 84 1.67 -9.57 -6.92
N GLN A 85 0.82 -10.57 -7.14
CA GLN A 85 1.24 -11.90 -7.61
C GLN A 85 1.86 -11.85 -9.01
N LEU A 86 1.29 -11.05 -9.91
CA LEU A 86 1.82 -10.84 -11.26
C LEU A 86 3.21 -10.21 -11.22
N HIS A 87 3.41 -9.17 -10.41
CA HIS A 87 4.72 -8.54 -10.23
C HIS A 87 5.75 -9.51 -9.64
N GLN A 88 5.36 -10.28 -8.61
CA GLN A 88 6.23 -11.30 -8.03
C GLN A 88 6.69 -12.33 -9.07
N ARG A 89 5.77 -12.81 -9.91
CA ARG A 89 6.09 -13.75 -10.99
C ARG A 89 6.96 -13.11 -12.07
N TYR A 90 6.62 -11.87 -12.47
CA TYR A 90 7.31 -11.13 -13.53
C TYR A 90 8.78 -10.90 -13.17
N TYR A 91 9.04 -10.36 -11.97
CA TYR A 91 10.41 -10.14 -11.50
C TYR A 91 11.10 -11.43 -11.04
N GLY A 92 10.34 -12.46 -10.68
CA GLY A 92 10.87 -13.80 -10.42
C GLY A 92 11.58 -14.42 -11.63
N LEU A 93 11.23 -14.01 -12.86
CA LEU A 93 11.93 -14.44 -14.07
C LEU A 93 13.41 -14.02 -14.08
N LEU A 94 13.79 -12.97 -13.35
CA LEU A 94 15.18 -12.49 -13.28
C LEU A 94 16.10 -13.43 -12.48
N ALA A 95 15.55 -14.37 -11.71
CA ALA A 95 16.33 -15.35 -10.97
C ALA A 95 16.82 -16.51 -11.87
N ALA A 96 16.31 -16.64 -13.09
CA ALA A 96 16.72 -17.68 -14.03
C ALA A 96 18.02 -17.33 -14.75
N THR A 97 18.85 -18.34 -15.02
CA THR A 97 20.11 -18.19 -15.78
C THR A 97 19.87 -17.80 -17.25
N THR A 98 18.68 -18.10 -17.78
CA THR A 98 18.26 -17.73 -19.12
C THR A 98 16.91 -17.00 -19.09
N THR A 99 16.81 -15.93 -19.86
CA THR A 99 15.60 -15.11 -19.93
C THR A 99 14.52 -15.80 -20.76
N ASP A 100 13.40 -16.15 -20.13
CA ASP A 100 12.20 -16.65 -20.80
C ASP A 100 11.36 -15.48 -21.33
N LEU A 101 11.70 -15.00 -22.53
CA LEU A 101 11.05 -13.87 -23.21
C LEU A 101 9.56 -14.09 -23.46
N ALA A 102 9.13 -15.33 -23.72
CA ALA A 102 7.73 -15.66 -23.93
C ALA A 102 6.93 -15.47 -22.64
N ARG A 103 7.40 -16.02 -21.52
CA ARG A 103 6.76 -15.81 -20.21
C ARG A 103 6.80 -14.35 -19.77
N GLN A 104 7.90 -13.64 -20.02
CA GLN A 104 8.00 -12.21 -19.74
C GLN A 104 6.89 -11.43 -20.46
N THR A 105 6.71 -11.69 -21.76
CA THR A 105 5.70 -11.02 -22.59
C THR A 105 4.29 -11.30 -22.07
N VAL A 106 3.98 -12.55 -21.75
CA VAL A 106 2.67 -12.95 -21.18
C VAL A 106 2.39 -12.26 -19.85
N LEU A 107 3.36 -12.26 -18.93
CA LEU A 107 3.19 -11.63 -17.61
C LEU A 107 3.06 -10.11 -17.73
N SER A 108 3.80 -9.47 -18.65
CA SER A 108 3.65 -8.04 -18.94
C SER A 108 2.25 -7.71 -19.45
N GLN A 109 1.70 -8.52 -20.36
CA GLN A 109 0.34 -8.34 -20.84
C GLN A 109 -0.70 -8.49 -19.72
N GLN A 110 -0.54 -9.49 -18.85
CA GLN A 110 -1.44 -9.69 -17.71
C GLN A 110 -1.39 -8.52 -16.71
N ILE A 111 -0.23 -7.89 -16.52
CA ILE A 111 -0.10 -6.68 -15.71
C ILE A 111 -0.90 -5.53 -16.36
N ALA A 112 -0.76 -5.33 -17.67
CA ALA A 112 -1.51 -4.31 -18.40
C ALA A 112 -3.03 -4.55 -18.31
N ASP A 113 -3.48 -5.79 -18.46
CA ASP A 113 -4.89 -6.16 -18.37
C ASP A 113 -5.45 -5.90 -16.96
N ASN A 114 -4.68 -6.19 -15.91
CA ASN A 114 -5.09 -5.88 -14.53
C ASN A 114 -5.17 -4.36 -14.28
N GLN A 115 -4.23 -3.57 -14.80
CA GLN A 115 -4.30 -2.10 -14.71
C GLN A 115 -5.54 -1.55 -15.41
N LYS A 116 -5.85 -2.06 -16.61
CA LYS A 116 -7.07 -1.72 -17.33
C LYS A 116 -8.32 -2.07 -16.51
N ALA A 117 -8.38 -3.26 -15.94
CA ALA A 117 -9.50 -3.69 -15.10
C ALA A 117 -9.70 -2.79 -13.86
N GLN A 118 -8.62 -2.29 -13.25
CA GLN A 118 -8.71 -1.31 -12.16
C GLN A 118 -9.30 0.03 -12.62
N ALA A 119 -8.88 0.53 -13.79
CA ALA A 119 -9.42 1.75 -14.35
C ALA A 119 -10.92 1.62 -14.68
N GLU A 120 -11.32 0.51 -15.29
CA GLU A 120 -12.72 0.21 -15.60
C GLU A 120 -13.57 0.03 -14.34
N LEU A 121 -13.04 -0.60 -13.30
CA LEU A 121 -13.71 -0.71 -12.00
C LEU A 121 -13.95 0.66 -11.37
N ASN A 122 -12.94 1.54 -11.40
CA ASN A 122 -13.07 2.90 -10.86
C ASN A 122 -14.07 3.72 -11.66
N PHE A 123 -14.01 3.66 -12.99
CA PHE A 123 -14.96 4.35 -13.86
C PHE A 123 -16.41 3.91 -13.58
N ARG A 124 -16.65 2.60 -13.52
CA ARG A 124 -17.98 2.05 -13.21
C ARG A 124 -18.47 2.47 -11.82
N HIS A 125 -17.59 2.55 -10.82
CA HIS A 125 -17.98 3.05 -9.49
C HIS A 125 -18.47 4.49 -9.54
N PHE A 126 -17.79 5.36 -10.29
CA PHE A 126 -18.23 6.75 -10.46
C PHE A 126 -19.51 6.86 -11.29
N GLU A 127 -19.71 6.00 -12.28
CA GLU A 127 -20.97 5.90 -13.02
C GLU A 127 -22.13 5.50 -12.11
N GLN A 128 -21.93 4.53 -11.22
CA GLN A 128 -22.93 4.12 -10.23
C GLN A 128 -23.26 5.21 -9.19
N ILE A 129 -22.29 6.06 -8.84
CA ILE A 129 -22.52 7.21 -7.95
C ILE A 129 -23.36 8.30 -8.64
N LYS A 130 -23.22 8.43 -9.97
CA LYS A 130 -23.93 9.44 -10.77
C LYS A 130 -25.40 9.07 -11.02
N ALA A 131 -25.71 7.79 -11.15
CA ALA A 131 -27.05 7.26 -11.45
C ALA A 131 -28.04 7.49 -10.31
#